data_AF-A0A8T4E880-F1
#
_entry.id   AF-A0A8T4E880-F1
#
_cell.length_a   1.000
_cell.length_b   1.000
_cell.length_c   1.000
_cell.angle_alpha   90.00
_cell.angle_beta   90.00
_cell.angle_gamma   90.00
#
_symmetry.space_group_name_H-M   'P 1'
#
loop_
_entity.id
_entity.type
_entity.pdbx_description
1 polymer ?
#
loop_
_entity_poly.entity_id
_entity_poly.type
_entity_poly.pdbx_seq_one_letter_code
_entity_poly.pdbx_strand_id
1 'polypeptide(L)' 'MPDWKSIFQDLKTTGQTFTVYLRYMQKDTLAKIPNVRVEDVFDDYVKLVNPSGHGILGFEDVLYVSIPRQMQV' A
#
# COMPACT_ATOMS: atom_id res chain seq x y z
N MET A 1 0.07 -10.32 13.21
CA MET A 1 -0.23 -9.54 11.98
C MET A 1 1.02 -9.51 11.11
N PRO A 2 0.91 -9.36 9.78
CA PRO A 2 2.07 -9.10 8.94
C PRO A 2 2.86 -7.91 9.48
N ASP A 3 4.18 -7.94 9.35
CA ASP A 3 5.01 -6.79 9.69
C ASP A 3 4.88 -5.72 8.59
N TRP A 4 3.79 -4.97 8.64
CA TRP A 4 3.46 -3.95 7.66
C TRP A 4 4.53 -2.87 7.56
N LYS A 5 5.11 -2.49 8.70
CA LYS A 5 6.18 -1.49 8.75
C LYS A 5 7.37 -1.93 7.88
N SER A 6 7.88 -3.14 8.11
CA SER A 6 9.01 -3.67 7.32
C SER A 6 8.64 -3.81 5.84
N ILE A 7 7.45 -4.33 5.53
CA ILE A 7 6.97 -4.46 4.14
C ILE A 7 6.92 -3.09 3.44
N PHE A 8 6.38 -2.06 4.09
CA PHE A 8 6.31 -0.72 3.49
C PHE A 8 7.68 -0.03 3.43
N GLN A 9 8.61 -0.32 4.33
CA GLN A 9 10.00 0.15 4.22
C GLN A 9 10.70 -0.45 2.99
N ASP A 10 10.49 -1.73 2.72
CA ASP A 10 11.02 -2.38 1.51
C ASP A 10 10.40 -1.77 0.24
N LEU A 11 9.08 -1.56 0.24
CA LEU A 11 8.38 -0.91 -0.87
C LEU A 11 8.83 0.54 -1.10
N LYS A 12 9.11 1.29 -0.02
CA LYS A 12 9.71 2.63 -0.10
C LYS A 12 11.09 2.57 -0.75
N THR A 13 11.92 1.63 -0.32
CA THR A 13 13.30 1.46 -0.81
C THR A 13 13.33 1.06 -2.28
N THR A 14 12.44 0.17 -2.71
CA THR A 14 12.36 -0.26 -4.12
C THR A 14 11.68 0.77 -5.03
N GLY A 15 10.91 1.70 -4.46
CA GLY A 15 10.14 2.71 -5.21
C GLY A 15 9.05 2.10 -6.10
N GLN A 16 8.70 0.82 -5.91
CA GLN A 16 7.74 0.12 -6.74
C GLN A 16 6.32 0.66 -6.54
N THR A 17 5.56 0.65 -7.62
CA THR A 17 4.14 0.97 -7.60
C THR A 17 3.33 -0.30 -7.34
N PHE A 18 2.37 -0.24 -6.41
CA PHE A 18 1.54 -1.38 -6.03
C PHE A 18 0.07 -0.98 -5.83
N THR A 19 -0.78 -1.97 -5.54
CA THR A 19 -2.18 -1.76 -5.15
C THR A 19 -2.39 -2.21 -3.70
N VAL A 20 -3.02 -1.36 -2.89
CA VAL A 20 -3.42 -1.71 -1.52
C VAL A 20 -4.88 -2.15 -1.52
N TYR A 21 -5.17 -3.26 -0.85
CA TYR A 21 -6.53 -3.71 -0.57
C TYR A 21 -6.83 -3.48 0.91
N LEU A 22 -7.97 -2.87 1.18
CA LEU A 22 -8.41 -2.48 2.51
C LEU A 22 -9.32 -3.55 3.12
N ARG A 23 -9.38 -3.61 4.44
CA ARG A 23 -10.32 -4.49 5.17
C ARG A 23 -11.79 -4.08 5.00
N TYR A 24 -12.04 -2.85 4.55
CA TYR A 24 -13.38 -2.34 4.31
C TYR A 24 -13.99 -2.89 3.01
N MET A 25 -15.27 -3.25 3.09
CA MET A 25 -16.08 -3.64 1.94
C MET A 25 -16.87 -2.44 1.42
N GLN A 26 -16.73 -2.13 0.14
CA GLN A 26 -17.53 -1.13 -0.54
C GLN A 26 -18.42 -1.82 -1.58
N LYS A 27 -19.75 -1.77 -1.41
CA LYS A 27 -20.72 -2.32 -2.38
C LYS A 27 -20.34 -3.74 -2.82
N ASP A 28 -20.16 -4.64 -1.85
CA ASP A 28 -19.82 -6.05 -2.07
C ASP A 28 -18.43 -6.33 -2.67
N THR A 29 -17.56 -5.31 -2.79
CA THR A 29 -16.19 -5.45 -3.27
C THR A 29 -15.18 -4.96 -2.23
N LEU A 30 -13.99 -5.54 -2.20
CA LEU A 30 -12.89 -5.03 -1.38
C LEU A 30 -12.48 -3.65 -1.90
N ALA A 31 -12.50 -2.65 -1.03
CA ALA A 31 -11.97 -1.33 -1.35
C ALA A 31 -10.46 -1.45 -1.64
N LYS A 32 -10.00 -0.78 -2.70
CA LYS A 32 -8.59 -0.81 -3.11
C LYS A 32 -8.10 0.56 -3.56
N ILE A 33 -6.82 0.82 -3.32
CA ILE A 33 -6.12 2.03 -3.75
C ILE A 33 -5.03 1.62 -4.75
N PRO A 34 -5.26 1.79 -6.06
CA PRO A 34 -4.31 1.40 -7.08
C PRO A 34 -3.21 2.44 -7.27
N ASN A 35 -2.13 2.00 -7.91
CA ASN A 35 -1.03 2.85 -8.40
C ASN A 35 -0.38 3.72 -7.32
N VAL A 36 -0.24 3.18 -6.10
CA VAL A 36 0.39 3.89 -4.98
C VAL A 36 1.88 3.57 -4.91
N ARG A 37 2.65 4.55 -4.41
CA ARG A 37 4.01 4.37 -3.92
C ARG A 37 4.08 4.83 -2.46
N VAL A 38 5.05 4.32 -1.72
CA VAL A 38 5.30 4.76 -0.35
C VAL A 38 6.06 6.08 -0.36
N GLU A 39 5.51 7.10 0.28
CA GLU A 39 6.18 8.36 0.54
C GLU A 39 6.94 8.31 1.88
N ASP A 40 6.30 7.81 2.94
CA ASP A 40 6.93 7.66 4.25
C ASP A 40 6.28 6.58 5.13
N VAL A 41 7.04 6.02 6.08
CA VAL A 41 6.61 4.90 6.94
C VAL A 41 6.77 5.26 8.41
N PHE A 42 5.70 5.11 9.18
CA PHE A 42 5.66 5.39 10.62
C PHE A 42 5.40 4.09 11.38
N ASP A 43 5.20 4.19 12.70
CA ASP A 43 5.06 3.00 13.55
C ASP A 43 3.72 2.27 13.37
N ASP A 44 2.67 3.01 13.00
CA ASP A 44 1.28 2.54 12.92
C ASP A 44 0.58 2.87 11.60
N TYR A 45 1.18 3.73 10.77
CA TYR A 45 0.64 4.13 9.47
C TYR A 45 1.70 4.33 8.39
N VAL A 46 1.24 4.41 7.14
CA VAL A 46 2.04 4.75 5.96
C VAL A 46 1.45 5.96 5.23
N LYS A 47 2.33 6.83 4.72
CA LYS A 47 1.99 7.86 3.74
C LYS A 47 2.17 7.31 2.34
N LEU A 48 1.12 7.35 1.55
CA LEU A 48 1.06 6.86 0.18
C LEU A 48 0.83 8.02 -0.78
N VAL A 49 1.38 7.91 -1.98
CA VAL A 49 1.20 8.88 -3.06
C VAL A 49 0.77 8.18 -4.34
N ASN A 50 -0.18 8.78 -5.07
CA ASN A 50 -0.60 8.36 -6.41
C ASN A 50 -0.96 9.61 -7.25
N PRO A 51 -1.40 9.48 -8.52
CA PRO A 51 -1.76 10.63 -9.36
C PRO A 51 -2.90 11.50 -8.80
N SER A 52 -3.70 10.98 -7.88
CA SER A 52 -4.77 11.74 -7.22
C SER A 52 -4.30 12.54 -6.00
N GLY A 53 -3.05 12.36 -5.56
CA GLY A 53 -2.45 13.09 -4.45
C GLY A 53 -1.85 12.18 -3.37
N HIS A 54 -1.91 12.64 -2.13
CA HIS A 54 -1.34 11.98 -0.96
C HIS A 54 -2.44 11.41 -0.06
N GLY A 55 -2.17 10.28 0.59
CA GLY A 55 -3.08 9.64 1.55
C GLY A 55 -2.33 9.04 2.72
N ILE A 56 -2.99 8.99 3.87
CA ILE A 56 -2.51 8.32 5.08
C ILE A 56 -3.32 7.05 5.26
N LEU A 57 -2.65 5.94 5.54
CA LEU A 57 -3.29 4.63 5.74
C LEU A 57 -2.74 3.95 7.00
N GLY A 58 -3.62 3.63 7.95
CA GLY A 58 -3.28 2.84 9.12
C GLY A 58 -3.00 1.38 8.76
N PHE A 59 -2.05 0.74 9.43
CA PHE A 59 -1.72 -0.66 9.19
C PHE A 59 -2.86 -1.63 9.52
N GLU A 60 -3.73 -1.25 10.45
CA GLU A 60 -4.92 -2.01 10.80
C GLU A 60 -5.91 -2.12 9.63
N ASP A 61 -5.99 -1.11 8.76
CA ASP A 61 -6.90 -1.08 7.62
C ASP A 61 -6.39 -1.91 6.43
N VAL A 62 -5.11 -2.34 6.45
CA VAL A 62 -4.51 -3.10 5.35
C VAL A 62 -4.95 -4.57 5.43
N LEU A 63 -5.58 -5.04 4.36
CA LEU A 63 -5.89 -6.46 4.17
C LEU A 63 -4.72 -7.18 3.48
N TYR A 64 -4.31 -6.71 2.30
CA TYR A 64 -3.12 -7.18 1.59
C TYR A 64 -2.60 -6.14 0.59
N VAL A 65 -1.36 -6.33 0.12
CA VAL A 65 -0.76 -5.54 -0.97
C VAL A 65 -0.51 -6.43 -2.18
N SER A 66 -0.80 -5.91 -3.37
CA SER A 66 -0.53 -6.58 -4.64
C SER A 66 0.58 -5.83 -5.38
N ILE A 67 1.74 -6.48 -5.51
CA ILE A 67 2.93 -5.95 -6.16
C ILE A 67 3.01 -6.59 -7.55
N PRO A 68 2.95 -5.80 -8.65
CA PRO A 68 3.14 -6.33 -9.99
C PRO A 68 4.52 -6.98 -10.08
N ARG A 69 4.60 -8.21 -10.60
CA ARG A 69 5.91 -8.79 -10.93
C ARG A 69 6.53 -7.91 -12.01
N GLN A 70 7.65 -7.25 -11.72
CA GLN A 70 8.49 -6.71 -12.79
C GLN A 70 8.88 -7.88 -13.69
N MET A 71 8.40 -7.89 -14.94
CA MET A 71 9.01 -8.74 -15.95
C MET A 71 10.46 -8.25 -16.07
N GLN A 72 11.41 -9.07 -15.64
CA GLN A 72 12.79 -8.92 -16.10
C GLN A 72 12.74 -9.07 -17.62
N VAL A 73 12.95 -7.96 -18.33
CA VAL A 73 13.19 -7.94 -19.78
C VAL A 73 14.68 -7.99 -20.00
#